data_AF-A0A5C8JY03-F1
#
_entry.id   AF-A0A5C8JY03-F1
#
_cell.length_a   1.000
_cell.length_b   1.000
_cell.length_c   1.000
_cell.angle_alpha   90.00
_cell.angle_beta   90.00
_cell.angle_gamma   90.00
#
_symmetry.space_group_name_H-M   'P 1'
#
loop_
_entity.id
_entity.type
_entity.pdbx_description
1 polymer ?
#
loop_
_entity_poly.entity_id
_entity_poly.type
_entity_poly.pdbx_seq_one_letter_code
_entity_poly.pdbx_strand_id
1 'polypeptide(L)' 'MDSRHLHDPLALTLVSTHATSDGVVSYLRCACGAWEVRTSCLVGRTSGGRGRSPSTGGAHSS' A
#
# COMPACT_ATOMS: atom_id res chain seq x y z
N MET A 1 -9.49 11.18 -24.77
CA MET A 1 -8.16 10.60 -24.49
C MET A 1 -7.93 10.77 -23.01
N ASP A 2 -8.39 9.79 -22.22
CA ASP A 2 -8.17 9.73 -20.79
C ASP A 2 -6.69 9.61 -20.51
N SER A 3 -6.07 10.75 -20.20
CA SER A 3 -4.78 10.82 -19.55
C SER A 3 -4.93 10.17 -18.19
N ARG A 4 -4.88 8.84 -18.17
CA ARG A 4 -4.41 8.07 -17.02
C ARG A 4 -3.00 8.56 -16.77
N HIS A 5 -2.93 9.70 -16.08
CA HIS A 5 -1.76 10.21 -15.42
C HIS A 5 -1.14 8.97 -14.80
N LEU A 6 -0.02 8.53 -15.36
CA LEU A 6 0.73 7.41 -14.84
C LEU A 6 1.06 7.83 -13.41
N HIS A 7 0.22 7.41 -12.48
CA HIS A 7 0.50 7.43 -11.07
C HIS A 7 1.67 6.48 -10.96
N ASP A 8 2.89 6.98 -11.17
CA ASP A 8 4.07 6.22 -10.87
C ASP A 8 3.98 5.96 -9.36
N PRO A 9 3.62 4.74 -8.95
CA PRO A 9 3.41 4.43 -7.55
C PRO A 9 4.76 4.28 -6.83
N LEU A 10 5.88 4.38 -7.55
CA LEU A 10 7.23 4.43 -6.99
C LEU A 10 7.65 5.87 -6.64
N ALA A 11 7.01 6.91 -7.20
CA ALA A 11 7.24 8.31 -6.84
C ALA A 11 6.46 8.73 -5.57
N LEU A 12 6.55 7.92 -4.51
CA LEU A 12 6.01 8.25 -3.19
C LEU A 12 7.05 9.02 -2.37
N THR A 13 6.72 10.25 -1.99
CA THR A 13 7.58 11.08 -1.13
C THR A 13 7.17 10.88 0.33
N LEU A 14 8.15 10.63 1.19
CA LEU A 14 7.93 10.57 2.64
C LEU A 14 7.60 11.96 3.18
N VAL A 15 6.47 12.08 3.88
CA VAL A 15 6.00 13.35 4.48
C VAL A 15 6.26 13.38 5.98
N SER A 16 5.96 12.29 6.68
CA SER A 16 6.15 12.21 8.13
C SER A 16 6.43 10.77 8.57
N THR A 17 7.16 10.63 9.67
CA THR A 17 7.45 9.36 10.34
C THR A 17 7.18 9.46 11.82
N HIS A 18 6.49 8.47 12.37
CA HIS A 18 6.15 8.38 13.79
C HIS A 18 6.65 7.04 14.33
N ALA A 19 7.49 7.11 15.36
CA ALA A 19 7.86 5.93 16.14
C ALA A 19 6.76 5.66 17.17
N THR A 20 6.30 4.41 17.22
CA THR A 20 5.36 3.90 18.21
C THR A 20 5.99 2.71 18.94
N SER A 21 5.36 2.23 20.00
CA SER A 21 5.81 1.02 20.70
C SER A 21 5.77 -0.25 19.84
N ASP A 22 4.98 -0.25 18.76
CA ASP A 22 4.78 -1.39 17.85
C ASP A 22 5.72 -1.36 16.63
N GLY A 23 6.28 -0.19 16.31
CA GLY A 23 7.15 -0.01 15.16
C GLY A 23 7.19 1.42 14.64
N VAL A 24 7.44 1.58 13.35
CA VAL A 24 7.49 2.89 12.70
C VAL A 24 6.35 3.02 11.70
N VAL A 25 5.57 4.09 11.83
CA VAL A 25 4.51 4.49 10.89
C VAL A 25 5.05 5.59 9.99
N SER A 26 5.00 5.38 8.67
CA SER A 26 5.44 6.32 7.65
C SER A 26 4.27 6.77 6.79
N TYR A 27 4.09 8.08 6.67
CA TYR A 27 3.07 8.70 5.83
C TYR A 27 3.71 9.20 4.54
N LEU A 28 3.28 8.67 3.40
CA LEU A 28 3.81 9.02 2.08
C LEU A 28 2.73 9.66 1.21
N ARG A 29 3.15 10.61 0.37
CA ARG A 29 2.27 11.30 -0.57
C ARG A 29 2.86 11.24 -1.98
N CYS A 30 2.02 10.88 -2.94
CA CYS A 30 2.36 10.96 -4.36
C CYS A 30 2.15 12.40 -4.86
N ALA A 31 2.89 12.80 -5.90
CA ALA A 31 2.72 14.09 -6.56
C ALA A 31 1.28 14.31 -7.11
N CYS A 32 0.55 13.24 -7.42
CA CYS A 32 -0.85 13.31 -7.84
C CYS A 32 -1.83 13.61 -6.69
N GLY A 33 -1.37 13.62 -5.44
CA GLY A 33 -2.20 13.82 -4.25
C GLY A 33 -2.68 12.55 -3.53
N ALA A 34 -2.35 11.36 -4.02
CA ALA A 34 -2.70 10.09 -3.34
C ALA A 34 -1.83 9.87 -2.09
N TRP A 35 -2.41 9.22 -1.08
CA TRP A 35 -1.76 8.89 0.19
C TRP A 35 -1.49 7.39 0.34
N GLU A 36 -0.34 7.05 0.90
CA GLU A 36 0.01 5.69 1.33
C GLU A 36 0.55 5.74 2.77
N VAL A 37 0.11 4.82 3.62
CA VAL A 37 0.62 4.66 4.99
C VAL A 37 1.34 3.32 5.07
N ARG A 38 2.60 3.33 5.48
CA ARG A 38 3.41 2.13 5.68
C ARG A 38 3.71 1.95 7.14
N THR A 39 3.49 0.74 7.66
CA THR A 39 3.86 0.37 9.01
C THR A 39 4.95 -0.68 8.93
N SER A 40 6.08 -0.43 9.61
CA SER A 40 7.15 -1.41 9.78
C SER A 40 7.13 -1.88 11.23
N CYS A 41 6.60 -3.07 11.48
CA CYS A 41 6.56 -3.70 12.79
C CYS A 41 7.96 -4.22 13.17
N LEU A 42 8.39 -4.02 14.43
CA LEU A 42 9.70 -4.50 14.90
C LEU A 42 9.72 -6.03 15.12
N VAL A 43 8.54 -6.66 15.20
CA VAL A 43 8.41 -8.11 15.41
C VAL A 43 8.06 -8.81 14.10
N GLY A 44 9.09 -9.36 13.46
CA GLY A 44 9.01 -10.55 12.60
C GLY A 44 8.00 -10.55 11.46
N ARG A 45 8.48 -10.24 10.25
CA ARG A 45 7.97 -10.76 8.96
C ARG A 45 6.56 -10.27 8.57
N THR A 46 6.52 -9.24 7.72
CA THR A 46 6.12 -9.33 6.30
C THR A 46 5.89 -7.93 5.74
N SER A 47 6.91 -7.41 5.07
CA SER A 47 6.73 -6.48 3.97
C SER A 47 6.05 -7.21 2.80
N GLY A 48 4.74 -7.42 2.89
CA GLY A 48 3.89 -7.85 1.77
C GLY A 48 2.70 -6.88 1.73
N GLY A 49 2.70 -5.85 0.89
CA GLY A 49 2.73 -6.03 -0.56
C GLY A 49 1.37 -6.58 -1.00
N ARG A 50 0.52 -5.70 -1.53
CA ARG A 50 -0.77 -5.98 -2.19
C ARG A 50 -0.84 -7.41 -2.76
N GLY A 51 -1.75 -8.22 -2.27
CA GLY A 51 -1.88 -9.63 -2.67
C GLY A 51 -3.31 -10.15 -2.58
N ARG A 52 -4.13 -9.77 -3.57
CA ARG A 52 -5.26 -10.53 -4.13
C ARG A 52 -6.45 -10.83 -3.19
N SER A 53 -7.54 -10.09 -3.41
CA SER A 53 -8.90 -10.54 -3.10
C SER A 53 -9.11 -11.96 -3.64
N PRO A 54 -9.63 -12.92 -2.84
CA PRO A 54 -10.11 -14.17 -3.39
C PRO A 54 -11.45 -13.90 -4.09
N SER A 55 -11.41 -13.53 -5.37
CA SER A 55 -12.54 -13.78 -6.27
C SER A 55 -12.49 -15.25 -6.66
N THR A 56 -12.98 -16.12 -5.78
CA THR A 56 -13.31 -17.50 -6.16
C THR A 56 -14.74 -17.47 -6.69
N GLY A 57 -14.85 -17.41 -8.02
CA GLY A 57 -16.12 -17.50 -8.72
C GLY A 57 -16.85 -18.80 -8.39
N GLY A 58 -18.18 -18.71 -8.40
CA GLY A 58 -19.02 -19.89 -8.45
C GLY A 58 -18.84 -20.61 -9.78
N ALA A 59 -18.70 -21.94 -9.71
CA ALA A 59 -19.17 -22.91 -10.70
C ALA A 59 -18.76 -24.32 -10.23
N HIS A 60 -19.71 -25.07 -9.69
CA HIS A 60 -19.84 -26.49 -10.02
C HIS A 60 -21.29 -26.92 -9.83
N SER A 61 -21.88 -27.26 -10.96
CA SER A 61 -23.10 -28.03 -11.09
C SER A 61 -22.88 -29.45 -10.58
N SER A 62 -23.88 -30.02 -9.91
CA SER A 62 -24.45 -31.36 -10.14
C SER A 62 -25.64 -31.55 -9.22
#